data_AF-A0A7X5E8L9-F1
#
_entry.id   AF-A0A7X5E8L9-F1
#
_cell.length_a   1.000
_cell.length_b   1.000
_cell.length_c   1.000
_cell.angle_alpha   90.00
_cell.angle_beta   90.00
_cell.angle_gamma   90.00
#
_symmetry.space_group_name_H-M   'P 1'
#
loop_
_entity.id
_entity.type
_entity.pdbx_description
1 polymer ?
#
loop_
_entity_poly.entity_id
_entity_poly.type
_entity_poly.pdbx_seq_one_letter_code
_entity_poly.pdbx_strand_id
1 'polypeptide(L)'
;AEGKGKGYEKWATLHNLKQMAATMSVYEESGFSSPEELEAALAAASAGLHEVTGKLKTVESTLQEKKDLQKQLLAYIKTKPARDGLRAQKTEKARKAYREQHESEFIISESAARYFKAQGISKLPASKALQTEIEQL
;
A
#
# COMPACT_ATOMS: atom_id res chain seq x y z
N ALA A 1 25.71 -1.31 62.68
CA ALA A 1 24.76 -1.95 61.76
C ALA A 1 24.92 -3.45 61.92
N GLU A 2 24.05 -4.10 62.69
CA GLU A 2 24.09 -5.56 62.88
C GLU A 2 23.68 -6.23 61.58
N GLY A 3 24.64 -6.89 60.93
CA GLY A 3 24.41 -7.63 59.69
C GLY A 3 23.47 -8.80 59.94
N LYS A 4 22.49 -8.98 59.05
CA LYS A 4 21.52 -10.09 59.12
C LYS A 4 22.28 -11.42 59.18
N GLY A 5 22.04 -12.22 60.22
CA GLY A 5 22.86 -13.42 60.50
C GLY A 5 22.78 -14.53 59.43
N LYS A 6 23.67 -15.52 59.52
CA LYS A 6 23.83 -16.64 58.54
C LYS A 6 22.54 -17.36 58.13
N GLY A 7 21.54 -17.41 59.02
CA GLY A 7 20.23 -18.00 58.71
C GLY A 7 19.43 -17.18 57.71
N TYR A 8 19.48 -15.85 57.83
CA TYR A 8 18.84 -14.93 56.89
C TYR A 8 19.52 -14.96 55.52
N GLU A 9 20.85 -15.01 55.48
CA GLU A 9 21.60 -15.13 54.23
C GLU A 9 21.19 -16.39 53.46
N LYS A 10 21.11 -17.54 54.15
CA LYS A 10 20.64 -18.80 53.54
C LYS A 10 19.20 -18.70 53.03
N TRP A 11 18.31 -18.08 53.80
CA TRP A 11 16.92 -17.88 53.41
C TRP A 11 16.80 -16.96 52.17
N ALA A 12 17.52 -15.84 52.16
CA ALA A 12 17.51 -14.89 51.06
C ALA A 12 18.03 -15.52 49.76
N THR A 13 19.11 -16.29 49.82
CA THR A 13 19.64 -17.01 48.65
C THR A 13 18.65 -18.03 48.10
N LEU A 14 18.05 -18.85 48.96
CA LEU A 14 17.04 -19.83 48.54
C LEU A 14 15.78 -19.16 47.98
N HIS A 15 15.35 -18.05 48.58
CA HIS A 15 14.22 -17.27 48.10
C HIS A 15 14.49 -16.70 46.71
N ASN A 16 15.65 -16.06 46.50
CA ASN A 16 16.04 -15.52 45.20
C ASN A 16 16.14 -16.62 44.13
N LEU A 17 16.73 -17.78 44.46
CA LEU A 17 16.82 -18.90 43.51
C LEU A 17 15.44 -19.42 43.10
N LYS A 18 14.51 -19.54 44.05
CA LYS A 18 13.12 -19.94 43.76
C LYS A 18 12.41 -18.93 42.86
N GLN A 19 12.60 -17.63 43.11
CA GLN A 19 12.05 -16.59 42.25
C GLN A 19 12.65 -16.65 40.84
N MET A 20 13.97 -16.80 40.71
CA MET A 20 14.64 -16.95 39.42
C MET A 20 14.15 -18.19 38.65
N ALA A 21 13.99 -19.33 39.32
CA ALA A 21 13.47 -20.55 38.70
C ALA A 21 12.01 -20.39 38.24
N ALA A 22 11.16 -19.73 39.02
CA ALA A 22 9.79 -19.43 38.62
C ALA A 22 9.75 -18.51 37.40
N THR A 23 10.60 -17.49 37.34
CA THR A 23 10.74 -16.61 36.17
C THR A 23 11.23 -17.37 34.94
N MET A 24 12.23 -18.25 35.08
CA MET A 24 12.73 -19.07 33.97
C MET A 24 11.66 -20.03 33.43
N SER A 25 10.89 -20.68 34.32
CA SER A 25 9.78 -21.58 33.94
C SER A 25 8.78 -20.88 33.02
N VAL A 26 8.43 -19.63 33.33
CA VAL A 26 7.47 -18.84 32.52
C VAL A 26 8.00 -18.58 31.10
N TYR A 27 9.30 -18.30 30.96
CA TYR A 27 9.91 -18.11 29.64
C TYR A 27 9.95 -19.42 28.87
N GLU A 28 10.40 -20.51 29.50
CA GLU A 28 10.48 -21.83 28.85
C GLU A 28 9.10 -22.31 28.39
N GLU A 29 8.08 -22.16 29.22
CA GLU A 29 6.67 -22.44 28.88
C GLU A 29 6.18 -21.58 27.69
N SER A 30 6.71 -20.38 27.55
CA SER A 30 6.42 -19.46 26.44
C SER A 30 7.30 -19.70 25.20
N GLY A 31 8.22 -20.67 25.26
CA GLY A 31 9.14 -21.01 24.17
C GLY A 31 10.40 -20.15 24.09
N PHE A 32 10.76 -19.44 25.16
CA PHE A 32 11.96 -18.61 25.24
C PHE A 32 12.88 -19.10 26.36
N SER A 33 14.19 -19.03 26.15
CA SER A 33 15.19 -19.44 27.15
C SER A 33 15.67 -18.27 28.01
N SER A 34 15.25 -17.04 27.69
CA SER A 34 15.62 -15.82 28.41
C SER A 34 14.73 -14.61 28.05
N PRO A 35 14.67 -13.58 28.91
CA PRO A 35 14.08 -12.30 28.56
C PRO A 35 14.73 -11.67 27.32
N GLU A 36 16.05 -11.78 27.18
CA GLU A 36 16.81 -11.22 26.06
C GLU A 36 16.44 -11.89 24.73
N GLU A 37 16.19 -13.22 24.75
CA GLU A 37 15.72 -13.95 23.57
C GLU A 37 14.30 -13.50 23.17
N LEU A 38 13.41 -13.28 24.14
CA LEU A 38 12.07 -12.74 23.88
C LEU A 38 12.14 -11.33 23.27
N GLU A 39 12.97 -10.44 23.83
CA GLU A 39 13.18 -9.09 23.30
C GLU A 39 13.75 -9.13 21.89
N ALA A 40 14.73 -10.00 21.63
CA ALA A 40 15.30 -10.19 20.30
C ALA A 40 14.26 -10.70 19.29
N ALA A 41 13.42 -11.67 19.68
CA ALA A 41 12.34 -12.19 18.85
C ALA A 41 11.29 -11.11 18.55
N LEU A 42 10.92 -10.30 19.54
CA LEU A 42 9.98 -9.18 19.36
C LEU A 42 10.57 -8.12 18.42
N ALA A 43 11.85 -7.78 18.59
CA ALA A 43 12.55 -6.84 17.71
C ALA A 43 12.61 -7.36 16.27
N ALA A 44 12.93 -8.64 16.07
CA ALA A 44 12.95 -9.28 14.77
C ALA A 44 11.56 -9.32 14.10
N ALA A 45 10.52 -9.68 14.86
CA ALA A 45 9.14 -9.67 14.37
C ALA A 45 8.67 -8.25 13.99
N SER A 46 9.00 -7.25 14.81
CA SER A 46 8.67 -5.85 14.55
C SER A 46 9.38 -5.32 13.30
N ALA A 47 10.66 -5.66 13.11
CA ALA A 47 11.42 -5.30 11.92
C ALA A 47 10.83 -5.95 10.66
N GLY A 48 10.50 -7.24 10.73
CA GLY A 48 9.86 -7.96 9.62
C GLY A 48 8.48 -7.39 9.27
N LEU A 49 7.67 -7.04 10.27
CA LEU A 49 6.38 -6.40 10.06
C LEU A 49 6.54 -5.03 9.38
N HIS A 50 7.52 -4.23 9.81
CA HIS A 50 7.77 -2.92 9.21
C HIS A 50 8.20 -3.07 7.75
N GLU A 51 9.07 -4.02 7.44
CA GLU A 51 9.52 -4.31 6.08
C GLU A 51 8.36 -4.73 5.16
N VAL A 52 7.56 -5.72 5.59
CA VAL A 52 6.42 -6.21 4.81
C VAL A 52 5.37 -5.11 4.62
N THR A 53 5.08 -4.34 5.67
CA THR A 53 4.15 -3.20 5.57
C THR A 53 4.67 -2.13 4.62
N GLY A 54 5.98 -1.87 4.60
CA GLY A 54 6.62 -0.96 3.65
C GLY A 54 6.42 -1.42 2.22
N LYS A 55 6.71 -2.70 1.93
CA LYS A 55 6.48 -3.31 0.61
C LYS A 55 5.01 -3.25 0.19
N LEU A 56 4.09 -3.56 1.11
CA LEU A 56 2.65 -3.51 0.85
C LEU A 56 2.21 -2.10 0.43
N LYS A 57 2.64 -1.06 1.17
CA LYS A 57 2.32 0.34 0.82
C LYS A 57 2.80 0.72 -0.58
N THR A 58 3.98 0.26 -0.99
CA THR A 58 4.49 0.51 -2.34
C THR A 58 3.61 -0.15 -3.40
N VAL A 59 3.20 -1.40 -3.18
CA VAL A 59 2.29 -2.11 -4.10
C VAL A 59 0.92 -1.43 -4.15
N GLU A 60 0.35 -1.05 -3.00
CA GLU A 60 -0.93 -0.34 -2.91
C GLU A 60 -0.90 1.00 -3.66
N SER A 61 0.17 1.80 -3.48
CA SER A 61 0.34 3.06 -4.21
C SER A 61 0.39 2.83 -5.72
N THR A 62 1.19 1.86 -6.15
CA THR A 62 1.33 1.51 -7.58
C THR A 62 0.00 1.02 -8.16
N LEU A 63 -0.73 0.20 -7.42
CA LEU A 63 -2.05 -0.30 -7.81
C LEU A 63 -3.05 0.85 -7.98
N GLN A 64 -3.06 1.80 -7.04
CA GLN A 64 -3.93 2.97 -7.09
C GLN A 64 -3.63 3.84 -8.32
N GLU A 65 -2.36 4.16 -8.57
CA GLU A 65 -1.94 4.93 -9.75
C GLU A 65 -2.35 4.25 -11.06
N LYS A 66 -2.16 2.92 -11.17
CA LYS A 66 -2.57 2.17 -12.37
C LYS A 66 -4.08 2.13 -12.54
N LYS A 67 -4.86 2.00 -11.45
CA LYS A 67 -6.34 2.05 -11.51
C LYS A 67 -6.85 3.43 -11.93
N ASP A 68 -6.24 4.50 -11.46
CA ASP A 68 -6.59 5.86 -11.88
C ASP A 68 -6.28 6.07 -13.36
N LEU A 69 -5.10 5.62 -13.82
CA LEU A 69 -4.77 5.60 -15.24
C LEU A 69 -5.77 4.79 -16.06
N GLN A 70 -6.16 3.61 -15.60
CA GLN A 70 -7.13 2.75 -16.28
C GLN A 70 -8.49 3.44 -16.40
N LYS A 71 -8.99 4.06 -15.32
CA LYS A 71 -10.25 4.79 -15.33
C LYS A 71 -10.24 5.92 -16.36
N GLN A 72 -9.18 6.71 -16.40
CA GLN A 72 -9.03 7.81 -17.35
C GLN A 72 -8.89 7.30 -18.80
N LEU A 73 -8.15 6.22 -19.00
CA LEU A 73 -8.00 5.57 -20.30
C LEU A 73 -9.34 5.08 -20.85
N LEU A 74 -10.13 4.38 -20.03
CA LEU A 74 -11.46 3.90 -20.43
C LEU A 74 -12.42 5.04 -20.72
N ALA A 75 -12.42 6.09 -19.90
CA ALA A 75 -13.21 7.30 -20.15
C ALA A 75 -12.83 7.95 -21.50
N TYR A 76 -11.54 8.07 -21.78
CA TYR A 76 -11.05 8.63 -23.04
C TYR A 76 -11.38 7.76 -24.27
N ILE A 77 -11.27 6.43 -24.15
CA ILE A 77 -11.62 5.50 -25.22
C ILE A 77 -13.13 5.58 -25.53
N LYS A 78 -13.99 5.63 -24.50
CA LYS A 78 -15.45 5.73 -24.67
C LYS A 78 -15.88 6.97 -25.45
N THR A 79 -15.13 8.07 -25.37
CA THR A 79 -15.41 9.32 -26.12
C THR A 79 -14.87 9.31 -27.56
N LYS A 80 -14.25 8.22 -28.02
CA LYS A 80 -13.72 8.11 -29.39
C LYS A 80 -14.80 8.34 -30.46
N PRO A 81 -16.01 7.75 -30.38
CA PRO A 81 -17.04 7.97 -31.39
C PRO A 81 -17.43 9.44 -31.57
N ALA A 82 -17.62 10.20 -30.49
CA ALA A 82 -17.90 11.63 -30.55
C ALA A 82 -16.75 12.44 -31.19
N ARG A 83 -15.50 12.10 -30.85
CA ARG A 83 -14.33 12.75 -31.46
C ARG A 83 -14.21 12.46 -32.97
N ASP A 84 -14.47 11.23 -33.38
CA ASP A 84 -14.45 10.85 -34.79
C ASP A 84 -15.63 11.48 -35.55
N GLY A 85 -16.82 11.53 -34.95
CA GLY A 85 -18.00 12.18 -35.52
C GLY A 85 -17.82 13.69 -35.70
N LEU A 86 -17.10 14.36 -34.79
CA LEU A 86 -16.72 15.75 -34.96
C LEU A 86 -15.74 15.94 -36.11
N ARG A 87 -14.75 15.05 -36.29
CA ARG A 87 -13.79 15.10 -37.40
C ARG A 87 -14.46 14.89 -38.76
N ALA A 88 -15.57 14.16 -38.80
CA ALA A 88 -16.36 13.98 -40.02
C ALA A 88 -17.14 15.25 -40.44
N GLN A 89 -17.30 16.24 -39.56
CA GLN A 89 -18.03 17.48 -39.87
C GLN A 89 -17.21 18.40 -40.77
N LYS A 90 -17.73 18.65 -41.98
CA LYS A 90 -17.01 19.38 -43.03
C LYS A 90 -17.03 20.91 -42.84
N THR A 91 -18.09 21.45 -42.25
CA THR A 91 -18.27 22.90 -42.08
C THR A 91 -18.13 23.31 -40.62
N GLU A 92 -17.69 24.54 -40.37
CA GLU A 92 -17.54 25.06 -39.01
C GLU A 92 -18.87 25.16 -38.26
N LYS A 93 -19.95 25.54 -38.97
CA LYS A 93 -21.31 25.56 -38.40
C LYS A 93 -21.74 24.16 -37.92
N ALA A 94 -21.47 23.12 -38.71
CA ALA A 94 -21.77 21.74 -38.34
C ALA A 94 -20.90 21.26 -37.17
N ARG A 95 -19.60 21.61 -37.15
CA ARG A 95 -18.71 21.31 -36.02
C ARG A 95 -19.20 21.92 -34.71
N LYS A 96 -19.61 23.20 -34.73
CA LYS A 96 -20.11 23.89 -33.54
C LYS A 96 -21.37 23.23 -33.00
N ALA A 97 -22.38 23.02 -33.85
CA ALA A 97 -23.62 22.33 -33.46
C ALA A 97 -23.35 20.91 -32.93
N TYR A 98 -22.42 20.19 -33.55
CA TYR A 98 -22.02 18.86 -33.10
C TYR A 98 -21.36 18.89 -31.72
N ARG A 99 -20.47 19.86 -31.46
CA ARG A 99 -19.86 20.03 -30.13
C ARG A 99 -20.89 20.33 -29.05
N GLU A 100 -21.87 21.18 -29.35
CA GLU A 100 -22.97 21.49 -28.42
C GLU A 100 -23.81 20.25 -28.11
N GLN A 101 -24.10 19.40 -29.10
CA GLN A 101 -24.84 18.15 -28.90
C GLN A 101 -24.08 17.08 -28.10
N HIS A 102 -22.75 17.07 -28.20
CA HIS A 102 -21.87 16.07 -27.58
C HIS A 102 -20.99 16.67 -26.47
N GLU A 103 -21.43 17.77 -25.86
CA GLU A 103 -20.62 18.58 -24.92
C GLU A 103 -20.04 17.73 -23.77
N SER A 104 -20.87 16.87 -23.17
CA SER A 104 -20.47 16.01 -22.05
C SER A 104 -19.31 15.06 -22.42
N GLU A 105 -19.35 14.48 -23.61
CA GLU A 105 -18.30 13.58 -24.09
C GLU A 105 -16.99 14.34 -24.36
N PHE A 106 -17.08 15.58 -24.85
CA PHE A 106 -15.90 16.42 -25.02
C PHE A 106 -15.28 16.85 -23.68
N ILE A 107 -16.09 17.19 -22.68
CA ILE A 107 -15.60 17.50 -21.33
C ILE A 107 -14.87 16.29 -20.73
N ILE A 108 -15.43 15.08 -20.85
CA ILE A 108 -14.79 13.84 -20.37
C ILE A 108 -13.46 13.62 -21.10
N SER A 109 -13.47 13.76 -22.43
CA SER A 109 -12.27 13.54 -23.24
C SER A 109 -11.16 14.53 -22.91
N GLU A 110 -11.50 15.80 -22.74
CA GLU A 110 -10.56 16.85 -22.38
C GLU A 110 -10.01 16.67 -20.97
N SER A 111 -10.86 16.31 -20.01
CA SER A 111 -10.45 16.01 -18.64
C SER A 111 -9.42 14.86 -18.59
N ALA A 112 -9.70 13.76 -19.29
CA ALA A 112 -8.77 12.64 -19.40
C ALA A 112 -7.46 13.04 -20.12
N ALA A 113 -7.55 13.84 -21.19
CA ALA A 113 -6.37 14.35 -21.89
C ALA A 113 -5.48 15.24 -21.00
N ARG A 114 -6.09 16.09 -20.16
CA ARG A 114 -5.38 16.90 -19.16
C ARG A 114 -4.69 16.02 -18.12
N TYR A 115 -5.36 14.96 -17.66
CA TYR A 115 -4.76 13.98 -16.76
C TYR A 115 -3.50 13.34 -17.38
N PHE A 116 -3.58 12.83 -18.62
CA PHE A 116 -2.43 12.23 -19.29
C PHE A 116 -1.26 13.21 -19.43
N LYS A 117 -1.56 14.47 -19.80
CA LYS A 117 -0.54 15.52 -19.89
C LYS A 117 0.13 15.80 -18.54
N ALA A 118 -0.66 15.89 -17.46
CA ALA A 118 -0.14 16.11 -16.12
C ALA A 118 0.76 14.95 -15.63
N GLN A 119 0.47 13.72 -16.05
CA GLN A 119 1.25 12.52 -15.76
C GLN A 119 2.41 12.30 -16.76
N GLY A 120 2.66 13.22 -17.70
CA GLY A 120 3.72 13.08 -18.71
C GLY A 120 3.47 11.96 -19.72
N ILE A 121 2.25 11.45 -19.82
CA ILE A 121 1.88 10.32 -20.69
C ILE A 121 1.65 10.84 -22.11
N SER A 122 2.63 10.61 -22.99
CA SER A 122 2.53 10.95 -24.42
C SER A 122 1.96 9.82 -25.28
N LYS A 123 2.06 8.57 -24.82
CA LYS A 123 1.57 7.37 -25.50
C LYS A 123 0.67 6.60 -24.54
N LEU A 124 -0.59 6.41 -24.94
CA LEU A 124 -1.56 5.69 -24.12
C LEU A 124 -1.27 4.18 -24.16
N PRO A 125 -1.27 3.49 -23.01
CA PRO A 125 -1.11 2.05 -22.97
C PRO A 125 -2.33 1.35 -23.56
N ALA A 126 -2.14 0.11 -24.01
CA ALA A 126 -3.26 -0.75 -24.38
C ALA A 126 -4.05 -1.12 -23.12
N SER A 127 -5.38 -0.95 -23.14
CA SER A 127 -6.23 -1.21 -21.97
C SER A 127 -6.09 -2.64 -21.43
N LYS A 128 -5.87 -3.63 -22.30
CA LYS A 128 -5.66 -5.02 -21.88
C LYS A 128 -4.31 -5.22 -21.20
N ALA A 129 -3.24 -4.60 -21.71
CA ALA A 129 -1.92 -4.68 -21.10
C ALA A 129 -1.94 -4.05 -19.69
N LEU A 130 -2.58 -2.88 -19.56
CA LEU A 130 -2.73 -2.23 -18.25
C LEU A 130 -3.57 -3.07 -17.26
N GLN A 131 -4.61 -3.76 -17.73
CA GLN A 131 -5.38 -4.68 -16.90
C GLN A 131 -4.51 -5.83 -16.40
N THR A 132 -3.72 -6.46 -17.28
CA THR A 132 -2.81 -7.55 -16.90
C THR A 132 -1.74 -7.08 -15.91
N GLU A 133 -1.18 -5.89 -16.10
CA GLU A 133 -0.23 -5.32 -15.13
C GLU A 133 -0.86 -5.11 -13.75
N ILE A 134 -2.13 -4.69 -13.68
CA ILE A 134 -2.86 -4.52 -12.42
C ILE A 134 -3.10 -5.87 -11.73
N GLU A 135 -3.41 -6.92 -12.49
CA GLU A 135 -3.66 -8.27 -11.95
C GLU A 135 -2.40 -8.99 -11.48
N GLN A 136 -1.22 -8.53 -11.91
CA GLN A 136 0.08 -9.10 -11.57
C GLN A 136 0.78 -8.38 -10.40
N LEU A 137 0.24 -7.26 -9.94
CA LEU A 137 0.70 -6.55 -8.73
C LEU A 137 0.18 -7.21 -7.47
#